data_AF-A0A137QFE6-F1
#
_entry.id   AF-A0A137QFE6-F1
#
_cell.length_a   1.000
_cell.length_b   1.000
_cell.length_c   1.000
_cell.angle_alpha   90.00
_cell.angle_beta   90.00
_cell.angle_gamma   90.00
#
_symmetry.space_group_name_H-M   'P 1'
#
loop_
_entity.id
_entity.type
_entity.pdbx_description
1 polymer ?
#
loop_
_entity_poly.entity_id
_entity_poly.type
_entity_poly.pdbx_seq_one_letter_code
_entity_poly.pdbx_strand_id
1 'polypeptide(L)'
;MTVTIDKIEHIIEPYIANLGEPRLLLGIPWFEQMNPDIDWQHKMLRLSIPPTWDKYLNELSEHEVIYFLGQDEQINVKTNTATSLAQEFSKTGESNPLKLVPLEYCSYLKVFSEKESQRFPPKRKWDHEIELLDSFTPKAFPNYKLTLKEMDELNKFLDKNLVKGYIQELKSPMASPFFFVSKKDGKLRPC
;
A
#
# COMPACT_ATOMS: atom_id res chain seq x y z
N MET A 1 -19.56 9.63 -18.52
CA MET A 1 -18.58 9.84 -19.62
C MET A 1 -19.00 9.02 -20.82
N THR A 2 -18.99 9.58 -22.02
CA THR A 2 -19.23 8.80 -23.24
C THR A 2 -17.90 8.19 -23.69
N VAL A 3 -17.82 6.86 -23.70
CA VAL A 3 -16.63 6.12 -24.12
C VAL A 3 -16.92 5.45 -25.44
N THR A 4 -16.12 5.77 -26.45
CA THR A 4 -16.25 5.16 -27.78
C THR A 4 -15.42 3.89 -27.82
N ILE A 5 -16.09 2.74 -27.88
CA ILE A 5 -15.46 1.42 -28.07
C ILE A 5 -15.81 0.99 -29.49
N ASP A 6 -14.81 0.79 -30.35
CA ASP A 6 -15.01 0.42 -31.76
C ASP A 6 -16.07 1.29 -32.47
N LYS A 7 -15.91 2.64 -32.38
CA LYS A 7 -16.82 3.67 -32.93
C LYS A 7 -18.26 3.65 -32.42
N ILE A 8 -18.53 2.90 -31.36
CA ILE A 8 -19.82 2.93 -30.67
C ILE A 8 -19.68 3.73 -29.39
N GLU A 9 -20.51 4.76 -29.24
CA GLU A 9 -20.63 5.53 -28.01
C GLU A 9 -21.38 4.76 -26.93
N HIS A 10 -20.66 4.42 -25.85
CA HIS A 10 -21.23 3.89 -24.63
C HIS A 10 -21.26 4.98 -23.56
N ILE A 11 -22.42 5.23 -22.97
CA ILE A 11 -22.52 6.08 -21.78
C ILE A 11 -22.15 5.21 -20.58
N ILE A 12 -21.00 5.49 -19.97
CA ILE A 12 -20.50 4.78 -18.79
C ILE A 12 -20.15 5.81 -17.71
N GLU A 13 -20.32 5.44 -16.45
CA GLU A 13 -19.86 6.20 -15.29
C GLU A 13 -18.56 5.57 -14.77
N PRO A 14 -17.37 6.08 -15.15
CA PRO A 14 -16.10 5.41 -14.85
C PRO A 14 -15.57 5.72 -13.45
N TYR A 15 -14.76 4.80 -12.95
CA TYR A 15 -14.02 4.95 -11.70
C TYR A 15 -12.52 5.25 -11.98
N ILE A 16 -11.93 6.30 -11.39
CA ILE A 16 -10.52 6.69 -11.66
C ILE A 16 -9.58 6.27 -10.52
N ALA A 17 -8.67 5.34 -10.79
CA ALA A 17 -7.59 4.91 -9.91
C ALA A 17 -6.23 5.06 -10.61
N ASN A 18 -5.21 5.57 -9.90
CA ASN A 18 -3.86 5.68 -10.43
C ASN A 18 -3.17 4.30 -10.37
N LEU A 19 -3.27 3.53 -11.45
CA LEU A 19 -2.82 2.14 -11.55
C LEU A 19 -1.52 1.95 -12.34
N GLY A 20 -0.83 3.04 -12.70
CA GLY A 20 0.25 3.00 -13.68
C GLY A 20 -0.29 2.86 -15.11
N GLU A 21 0.48 2.25 -16.02
CA GLU A 21 0.03 1.98 -17.39
C GLU A 21 -0.57 0.56 -17.46
N PRO A 22 -1.89 0.43 -17.26
CA PRO A 22 -2.87 0.67 -18.33
C PRO A 22 -4.07 1.57 -17.95
N ARG A 23 -4.81 2.03 -18.98
CA ARG A 23 -5.62 3.28 -18.96
C ARG A 23 -7.13 3.15 -18.65
N LEU A 24 -7.69 1.95 -18.44
CA LEU A 24 -9.10 1.77 -18.04
C LEU A 24 -9.37 0.36 -17.48
N LEU A 25 -10.12 0.25 -16.38
CA LEU A 25 -10.66 -1.01 -15.88
C LEU A 25 -12.17 -1.04 -16.07
N LEU A 26 -12.65 -1.97 -16.91
CA LEU A 26 -14.08 -2.23 -17.05
C LEU A 26 -14.52 -3.09 -15.85
N GLY A 27 -15.39 -2.54 -15.01
CA GLY A 27 -15.92 -3.24 -13.84
C GLY A 27 -17.00 -4.26 -14.21
N ILE A 28 -17.34 -5.12 -13.24
CA ILE A 28 -18.42 -6.11 -13.35
C ILE A 28 -19.76 -5.51 -13.86
N PRO A 29 -20.21 -4.31 -13.44
CA PRO A 29 -21.47 -3.75 -13.93
C PRO A 29 -21.51 -3.54 -15.45
N TRP A 30 -20.37 -3.16 -16.06
CA TRP A 30 -20.27 -3.01 -17.50
C TRP A 30 -20.36 -4.36 -18.22
N PHE A 31 -19.70 -5.39 -17.67
CA PHE A 31 -19.76 -6.75 -18.22
C PHE A 31 -21.16 -7.34 -18.11
N GLU A 32 -21.90 -7.07 -17.03
CA GLU A 32 -23.29 -7.51 -16.88
C GLU A 32 -24.22 -6.84 -17.90
N GLN A 33 -23.99 -5.56 -18.19
CA GLN A 33 -24.81 -4.81 -19.15
C GLN A 33 -24.53 -5.22 -20.61
N MET A 34 -23.26 -5.35 -20.98
CA MET A 34 -22.86 -5.66 -22.36
C MET A 34 -22.86 -7.16 -22.67
N ASN A 35 -22.79 -8.00 -21.63
CA ASN A 35 -22.68 -9.46 -21.67
C ASN A 35 -21.83 -9.99 -22.84
N PRO A 36 -20.55 -9.56 -22.94
CA PRO A 36 -19.70 -9.97 -24.05
C PRO A 36 -19.28 -11.43 -23.94
N ASP A 37 -19.01 -12.04 -25.10
CA ASP A 37 -18.30 -13.32 -25.16
C ASP A 37 -16.79 -13.05 -25.01
N ILE A 38 -16.17 -13.61 -23.97
CA ILE A 38 -14.77 -13.34 -23.62
C ILE A 38 -13.94 -14.59 -23.89
N ASP A 39 -13.02 -14.50 -24.85
CA ASP A 39 -11.98 -15.49 -25.08
C ASP A 39 -10.74 -15.13 -24.27
N TRP A 40 -10.61 -15.77 -23.11
CA TRP A 40 -9.48 -15.57 -22.20
C TRP A 40 -8.15 -16.07 -22.76
N GLN A 41 -8.16 -17.11 -23.60
CA GLN A 41 -6.94 -17.72 -24.14
C GLN A 41 -6.27 -16.81 -25.16
N HIS A 42 -7.07 -16.17 -26.01
CA HIS A 42 -6.59 -15.24 -27.04
C HIS A 42 -6.69 -13.78 -26.63
N LYS A 43 -7.21 -13.49 -25.42
CA LYS A 43 -7.43 -12.14 -24.88
C LYS A 43 -8.33 -11.30 -25.78
N MET A 44 -9.38 -11.92 -26.33
CA MET A 44 -10.35 -11.25 -27.18
C MET A 44 -11.67 -11.05 -26.45
N LEU A 45 -12.33 -9.93 -26.73
CA LEU A 45 -13.67 -9.62 -26.24
C LEU A 45 -14.57 -9.43 -27.46
N ARG A 46 -15.67 -10.19 -27.53
CA ARG A 46 -16.67 -10.11 -28.59
C ARG A 46 -17.94 -9.51 -28.02
N LEU A 47 -18.28 -8.32 -28.49
CA LEU A 47 -19.52 -7.65 -28.14
C LEU A 47 -20.66 -8.28 -28.96
N SER A 48 -21.73 -8.71 -28.30
CA SER A 48 -22.97 -9.06 -28.98
C SER A 48 -23.68 -7.76 -29.36
N ILE A 49 -23.48 -7.31 -30.59
CA ILE A 49 -24.02 -6.05 -31.08
C ILE A 49 -25.55 -6.17 -31.17
N PRO A 50 -26.35 -5.27 -30.55
CA PRO A 50 -27.80 -5.24 -30.78
C PRO A 50 -28.09 -4.91 -32.26
N PRO A 51 -29.14 -5.48 -32.88
CA PRO A 51 -29.46 -5.31 -34.30
C PRO A 51 -29.73 -3.86 -34.75
N THR A 52 -29.78 -2.91 -33.83
CA THR A 52 -29.94 -1.47 -34.11
C THR A 52 -28.67 -0.77 -34.60
N TRP A 53 -27.50 -1.42 -34.59
CA TRP A 53 -26.20 -0.76 -34.76
C TRP A 53 -25.51 -1.02 -36.11
N ASP A 54 -26.19 -1.70 -37.05
CA ASP A 54 -25.68 -2.00 -38.40
C ASP A 54 -25.22 -0.76 -39.20
N LYS A 55 -25.72 0.44 -38.85
CA LYS A 55 -25.37 1.69 -39.53
C LYS A 55 -23.94 2.16 -39.25
N TYR A 56 -23.35 1.81 -38.11
CA TYR A 56 -22.09 2.38 -37.63
C TYR A 56 -20.86 1.54 -37.95
N LEU A 57 -21.04 0.30 -38.40
CA LEU A 57 -19.96 -0.68 -38.61
C LEU A 57 -19.18 -0.49 -39.93
N ASN A 58 -19.71 0.25 -40.90
CA ASN A 58 -19.10 0.34 -42.24
C ASN A 58 -17.86 1.24 -42.35
N GLU A 59 -17.43 1.89 -41.27
CA GLU A 59 -16.38 2.93 -41.35
C GLU A 59 -15.14 2.69 -40.47
N LEU A 60 -15.01 1.59 -39.72
CA LEU A 60 -13.93 1.39 -38.74
C LEU A 60 -12.58 0.98 -39.35
N SER A 61 -11.50 1.72 -39.04
CA SER A 61 -10.10 1.35 -39.33
C SER A 61 -9.34 0.97 -38.05
N GLU A 62 -8.38 0.05 -38.18
CA GLU A 62 -7.87 -0.86 -37.12
C GLU A 62 -7.14 -0.27 -35.91
N HIS A 63 -6.82 1.02 -35.87
CA HIS A 63 -5.94 1.54 -34.81
C HIS A 63 -6.43 2.90 -34.34
N GLU A 64 -6.68 3.05 -33.04
CA GLU A 64 -6.18 4.18 -32.23
C GLU A 64 -6.66 4.13 -30.77
N VAL A 65 -5.75 4.52 -29.87
CA VAL A 65 -5.90 4.54 -28.40
C VAL A 65 -6.03 6.00 -27.94
N ILE A 66 -6.94 6.27 -27.00
CA ILE A 66 -7.23 7.62 -26.49
C ILE A 66 -7.04 7.70 -24.95
N TYR A 67 -6.54 8.85 -24.47
CA TYR A 67 -6.37 9.23 -23.06
C TYR A 67 -7.51 10.10 -22.53
N PHE A 68 -7.81 10.06 -21.22
CA PHE A 68 -8.85 10.89 -20.61
C PHE A 68 -8.55 11.37 -19.17
N LEU A 69 -9.18 12.49 -18.78
CA LEU A 69 -9.08 13.22 -17.50
C LEU A 69 -10.45 13.34 -16.79
N GLY A 70 -10.44 13.18 -15.45
CA GLY A 70 -11.42 13.67 -14.43
C GLY A 70 -12.68 12.83 -14.19
N GLN A 71 -13.35 12.77 -13.01
CA GLN A 71 -13.10 13.16 -11.61
C GLN A 71 -14.21 12.48 -10.73
N ASP A 72 -13.87 11.98 -9.52
CA ASP A 72 -14.69 11.48 -8.36
C ASP A 72 -15.78 10.38 -8.58
N GLU A 73 -16.06 9.41 -7.71
CA GLU A 73 -15.70 9.15 -6.29
C GLU A 73 -15.85 7.63 -5.95
N GLN A 74 -15.00 7.13 -5.02
CA GLN A 74 -14.95 5.80 -4.37
C GLN A 74 -14.44 4.53 -5.10
N ILE A 75 -13.10 4.31 -5.07
CA ILE A 75 -12.50 2.96 -5.25
C ILE A 75 -13.13 2.15 -4.13
N ASN A 76 -13.59 0.95 -4.44
CA ASN A 76 -13.95 -0.07 -3.44
C ASN A 76 -12.68 -0.53 -2.67
N VAL A 77 -12.04 0.39 -1.94
CA VAL A 77 -11.09 0.07 -0.90
C VAL A 77 -11.96 -0.47 0.21
N LYS A 78 -11.91 -1.78 0.44
CA LYS A 78 -12.41 -2.37 1.69
C LYS A 78 -11.55 -1.79 2.82
N THR A 79 -11.89 -0.58 3.25
CA THR A 79 -11.39 0.01 4.48
C THR A 79 -12.16 -0.67 5.59
N ASN A 80 -11.43 -1.37 6.47
CA ASN A 80 -12.05 -1.84 7.69
C ASN A 80 -12.31 -0.63 8.60
N THR A 81 -13.24 -0.77 9.55
CA THR A 81 -13.62 0.31 10.47
C THR A 81 -12.40 0.96 11.13
N ALA A 82 -11.37 0.18 11.45
CA ALA A 82 -10.12 0.67 12.03
C ALA A 82 -9.31 1.57 11.07
N THR A 83 -9.28 1.28 9.77
CA THR A 83 -8.59 2.13 8.78
C THR A 83 -9.33 3.43 8.55
N SER A 84 -10.66 3.40 8.48
CA SER A 84 -11.48 4.61 8.34
C SER A 84 -11.31 5.53 9.55
N LEU A 85 -11.39 4.98 10.77
CA LEU A 85 -11.14 5.72 12.01
C LEU A 85 -9.73 6.35 11.99
N ALA A 86 -8.68 5.57 11.66
CA ALA A 86 -7.31 6.08 11.61
C ALA A 86 -7.11 7.23 10.59
N GLN A 87 -7.82 7.18 9.45
CA GLN A 87 -7.81 8.25 8.45
C GLN A 87 -8.52 9.51 8.94
N GLU A 88 -9.66 9.39 9.61
CA GLU A 88 -10.36 10.52 10.23
C GLU A 88 -9.51 11.17 11.33
N PHE A 89 -8.85 10.36 12.16
CA PHE A 89 -7.91 10.87 13.17
C PHE A 89 -6.71 11.61 12.56
N SER A 90 -6.20 11.13 11.42
CA SER A 90 -5.11 11.81 10.72
C SER A 90 -5.52 13.19 10.18
N LYS A 91 -6.83 13.42 9.95
CA LYS A 91 -7.38 14.70 9.48
C LYS A 91 -7.64 15.69 10.62
N THR A 92 -8.06 15.21 11.80
CA THR A 92 -8.41 16.07 12.94
C THR A 92 -7.19 16.64 13.66
N GLY A 93 -6.04 15.97 13.60
CA GLY A 93 -4.79 16.46 14.21
C GLY A 93 -4.85 16.56 15.74
N GLU A 94 -5.88 15.99 16.37
CA GLU A 94 -6.07 16.04 17.82
C GLU A 94 -5.05 15.11 18.49
N SER A 95 -4.11 15.68 19.24
CA SER A 95 -2.99 14.96 19.87
C SER A 95 -3.22 14.64 21.35
N ASN A 96 -4.36 15.05 21.92
CA ASN A 96 -4.62 14.88 23.35
C ASN A 96 -5.16 13.47 23.64
N PRO A 97 -4.40 12.59 24.33
CA PRO A 97 -4.79 11.20 24.57
C PRO A 97 -6.09 11.07 25.38
N LEU A 98 -6.44 12.05 26.21
CA LEU A 98 -7.67 12.05 27.01
C LEU A 98 -8.95 12.14 26.18
N LYS A 99 -8.86 12.69 24.95
CA LYS A 99 -10.00 12.78 24.02
C LYS A 99 -10.05 11.61 23.05
N LEU A 100 -8.93 10.91 22.86
CA LEU A 100 -8.77 9.82 21.89
C LEU A 100 -9.10 8.45 22.49
N VAL A 101 -8.81 8.28 23.78
CA VAL A 101 -8.97 7.01 24.48
C VAL A 101 -10.39 6.94 25.06
N PRO A 102 -11.19 5.90 24.74
CA PRO A 102 -12.51 5.71 25.34
C PRO A 102 -12.43 5.69 26.88
N LEU A 103 -13.51 6.14 27.53
CA LEU A 103 -13.55 6.34 28.98
C LEU A 103 -13.12 5.09 29.77
N GLU A 104 -13.48 3.92 29.26
CA GLU A 104 -13.16 2.60 29.83
C GLU A 104 -11.65 2.34 29.89
N TYR A 105 -10.89 2.92 28.96
CA TYR A 105 -9.45 2.76 28.83
C TYR A 105 -8.64 3.93 29.41
N CYS A 106 -9.29 4.96 29.96
CA CYS A 106 -8.62 6.09 30.59
C CYS A 106 -7.71 5.69 31.77
N SER A 107 -8.00 4.57 32.44
CA SER A 107 -7.12 3.99 33.46
C SER A 107 -5.76 3.53 32.89
N TYR A 108 -5.69 3.26 31.59
CA TYR A 108 -4.51 2.77 30.87
C TYR A 108 -3.86 3.85 29.99
N LEU A 109 -4.12 5.14 30.21
CA LEU A 109 -3.53 6.24 29.41
C LEU A 109 -2.01 6.14 29.25
N LYS A 110 -1.32 5.58 30.25
CA LYS A 110 0.11 5.30 30.20
C LYS A 110 0.51 4.42 29.01
N VAL A 111 -0.32 3.45 28.63
CA VAL A 111 -0.07 2.52 27.50
C VAL A 111 -0.14 3.25 26.15
N PHE A 112 -0.93 4.31 26.07
CA PHE A 112 -1.10 5.12 24.85
C PHE A 112 -0.07 6.25 24.72
N SER A 113 0.79 6.45 25.74
CA SER A 113 1.83 7.48 25.70
C SER A 113 3.02 7.02 24.87
N GLU A 114 3.33 7.76 23.79
CA GLU A 114 4.51 7.50 22.95
C GLU A 114 5.81 7.63 23.74
N LYS A 115 5.88 8.56 24.71
CA LYS A 115 7.08 8.73 25.53
C LYS A 115 7.31 7.53 26.45
N GLU A 116 6.25 7.04 27.09
CA GLU A 116 6.32 5.90 28.01
C GLU A 116 6.54 4.56 27.29
N SER A 117 6.23 4.50 26.00
CA SER A 117 6.45 3.33 25.15
C SER A 117 7.89 3.23 24.63
N GLN A 118 8.70 4.30 24.72
CA GLN A 118 10.09 4.35 24.29
C GLN A 118 11.06 3.66 25.28
N ARG A 119 10.78 2.41 25.62
CA ARG A 119 11.62 1.58 26.50
C ARG A 119 11.38 0.10 26.23
N PHE A 120 12.38 -0.71 26.56
CA PHE A 120 12.16 -2.16 26.60
C PHE A 120 11.16 -2.53 27.70
N PRO A 121 10.36 -3.59 27.49
CA PRO A 121 9.57 -4.17 28.56
C PRO A 121 10.50 -4.61 29.70
N PRO A 122 10.01 -4.59 30.95
CA PRO A 122 10.77 -5.14 32.07
C PRO A 122 11.04 -6.63 31.82
N LYS A 123 12.20 -7.11 32.27
CA LYS A 123 12.55 -8.54 32.20
C LYS A 123 11.46 -9.38 32.89
N ARG A 124 11.13 -10.52 32.31
CA ARG A 124 10.10 -11.45 32.80
C ARG A 124 10.71 -12.84 32.99
N LYS A 125 9.96 -13.74 33.62
CA LYS A 125 10.34 -15.18 33.73
C LYS A 125 10.57 -15.81 32.35
N TRP A 126 9.83 -15.35 31.35
CA TRP A 126 9.94 -15.77 29.97
C TRP A 126 10.47 -14.59 29.16
N ASP A 127 11.75 -14.65 28.79
CA ASP A 127 12.39 -13.70 27.89
C ASP A 127 12.74 -14.39 26.57
N HIS A 128 12.96 -13.63 25.52
CA HIS A 128 13.26 -14.21 24.20
C HIS A 128 14.73 -14.63 24.13
N GLU A 129 14.98 -15.93 24.12
CA GLU A 129 16.30 -16.52 23.88
C GLU A 129 16.36 -17.11 22.46
N ILE A 130 17.49 -16.92 21.78
CA ILE A 130 17.75 -17.54 20.47
C ILE A 130 18.70 -18.72 20.72
N GLU A 131 18.14 -19.93 20.77
CA GLU A 131 18.91 -21.17 20.86
C GLU A 131 19.58 -21.45 19.50
N LEU A 132 20.90 -21.56 19.50
CA LEU A 132 21.68 -21.89 18.32
C LEU A 132 21.94 -23.40 18.26
N LEU A 133 22.01 -23.93 17.04
CA LEU A 133 22.42 -25.32 16.82
C LEU A 133 23.92 -25.48 17.10
N ASP A 134 24.35 -26.63 17.62
CA ASP A 134 25.76 -26.91 17.92
C ASP A 134 26.69 -26.81 16.70
N SER A 135 26.15 -27.01 15.50
CA SER A 135 26.87 -26.91 14.23
C SER A 135 26.95 -25.48 13.68
N PHE A 136 26.33 -24.50 14.35
CA PHE A 136 26.27 -23.13 13.87
C PHE A 136 27.65 -22.46 13.92
N THR A 137 28.00 -21.77 12.82
CA THR A 137 29.21 -20.98 12.71
C THR A 137 28.85 -19.51 12.45
N PRO A 138 29.32 -18.57 13.30
CA PRO A 138 29.12 -17.14 13.09
C PRO A 138 29.56 -16.67 11.71
N LYS A 139 28.75 -15.83 11.07
CA LYS A 139 29.06 -15.21 9.78
C LYS A 139 28.74 -13.72 9.81
N ALA A 140 29.67 -12.92 9.29
CA ALA A 140 29.48 -11.51 9.06
C ALA A 140 29.30 -11.25 7.56
N PHE A 141 28.15 -10.70 7.20
CA PHE A 141 27.85 -10.30 5.83
C PHE A 141 28.11 -8.80 5.67
N PRO A 142 28.72 -8.36 4.55
CA PRO A 142 28.90 -6.94 4.27
C PRO A 142 27.54 -6.28 4.00
N ASN A 143 27.42 -4.99 4.34
CA ASN A 143 26.23 -4.21 4.03
C ASN A 143 26.06 -3.97 2.52
N TYR A 144 24.81 -3.79 2.09
CA TYR A 144 24.52 -3.33 0.75
C TYR A 144 25.02 -1.90 0.54
N LYS A 145 25.29 -1.54 -0.71
CA LYS A 145 25.60 -0.15 -1.07
C LYS A 145 24.33 0.68 -0.94
N LEU A 146 24.36 1.65 -0.05
CA LEU A 146 23.25 2.58 0.18
C LEU A 146 23.44 3.86 -0.65
N THR A 147 22.33 4.42 -1.12
CA THR A 147 22.29 5.75 -1.73
C THR A 147 22.50 6.84 -0.67
N LEU A 148 22.79 8.08 -1.08
CA LEU A 148 22.95 9.22 -0.15
C LEU A 148 21.70 9.43 0.72
N LYS A 149 20.50 9.29 0.12
CA LYS A 149 19.23 9.41 0.84
C LYS A 149 19.06 8.30 1.88
N GLU A 150 19.41 7.07 1.54
CA GLU A 150 19.32 5.93 2.46
C GLU A 150 20.36 6.03 3.59
N MET A 151 21.56 6.54 3.32
CA MET A 151 22.57 6.76 4.36
C MET A 151 22.12 7.82 5.38
N ASP A 152 21.50 8.90 4.92
CA ASP A 152 20.93 9.91 5.82
C ASP A 152 19.81 9.34 6.69
N GLU A 153 18.89 8.56 6.09
CA GLU A 153 17.84 7.86 6.84
C GLU A 153 18.40 6.78 7.79
N LEU A 154 19.50 6.12 7.43
CA LEU A 154 20.18 5.17 8.31
C LEU A 154 20.75 5.88 9.55
N ASN A 155 21.44 7.00 9.38
CA ASN A 155 22.00 7.76 10.52
C ASN A 155 20.88 8.24 11.45
N LYS A 156 19.81 8.81 10.90
CA LYS A 156 18.62 9.18 11.68
C LYS A 156 18.01 8.00 12.43
N PHE A 157 17.95 6.83 11.79
CA PHE A 157 17.45 5.61 12.43
C PHE A 157 18.35 5.17 13.59
N LEU A 158 19.67 5.16 13.38
CA LEU A 158 20.64 4.78 14.41
C LEU A 158 20.55 5.73 15.61
N ASP A 159 20.66 7.03 15.40
CA ASP A 159 20.61 8.04 16.46
C ASP A 159 19.33 7.91 17.29
N LYS A 160 18.19 7.78 16.62
CA LYS A 160 16.88 7.63 17.28
C LYS A 160 16.80 6.37 18.14
N ASN A 161 17.32 5.24 17.66
CA ASN A 161 17.21 3.96 18.38
C ASN A 161 18.30 3.80 19.46
N LEU A 162 19.47 4.43 19.27
CA LEU A 162 20.51 4.53 20.30
C LEU A 162 20.03 5.37 21.48
N VAL A 163 19.43 6.54 21.22
CA VAL A 163 18.86 7.40 22.28
C VAL A 163 17.72 6.69 23.04
N LYS A 164 16.89 5.91 22.34
CA LYS A 164 15.86 5.08 22.97
C LYS A 164 16.41 3.85 23.70
N GLY A 165 17.68 3.51 23.50
CA GLY A 165 18.32 2.32 24.03
C GLY A 165 17.80 1.02 23.40
N TYR A 166 17.16 1.06 22.23
CA TYR A 166 16.64 -0.12 21.52
C TYR A 166 17.75 -0.93 20.83
N ILE A 167 18.84 -0.25 20.49
CA ILE A 167 20.04 -0.86 19.94
C ILE A 167 21.25 -0.36 20.71
N GLN A 168 22.35 -1.08 20.63
CA GLN A 168 23.63 -0.74 21.26
C GLN A 168 24.78 -1.18 20.36
N GLU A 169 25.91 -0.48 20.44
CA GLU A 169 27.11 -0.86 19.73
C GLU A 169 27.71 -2.13 20.31
N LEU A 170 27.98 -3.11 19.44
CA LEU A 170 28.52 -4.42 19.80
C LEU A 170 29.56 -4.86 18.79
N LYS A 171 30.63 -5.49 19.27
CA LYS A 171 31.62 -6.19 18.43
C LYS A 171 31.19 -7.65 18.28
N SER A 172 30.34 -7.90 17.30
CA SER A 172 29.78 -9.24 17.04
C SER A 172 30.55 -9.95 15.92
N PRO A 173 30.83 -11.26 16.05
CA PRO A 173 31.30 -12.09 14.93
C PRO A 173 30.19 -12.37 13.90
N MET A 174 28.95 -11.99 14.21
CA MET A 174 27.77 -12.13 13.35
C MET A 174 27.26 -10.76 12.92
N ALA A 175 26.97 -10.61 11.63
CA ALA A 175 26.35 -9.40 11.09
C ALA A 175 25.48 -9.76 9.89
N SER A 176 24.29 -9.17 9.83
CA SER A 176 23.38 -9.25 8.69
C SER A 176 23.38 -7.91 7.94
N PRO A 177 23.22 -7.91 6.61
CA PRO A 177 23.17 -6.67 5.86
C PRO A 177 21.88 -5.91 6.18
N PHE A 178 21.96 -4.58 6.15
CA PHE A 178 20.82 -3.69 6.35
C PHE A 178 20.40 -3.02 5.04
N PHE A 179 19.10 -2.87 4.80
CA PHE A 179 18.58 -2.17 3.62
C PHE A 179 17.26 -1.44 3.90
N PHE A 180 16.77 -0.71 2.90
CA PHE A 180 15.50 -0.01 2.98
C PHE A 180 14.50 -0.55 1.96
N VAL A 181 13.23 -0.52 2.35
CA VAL A 181 12.09 -0.76 1.46
C VAL A 181 11.21 0.49 1.42
N SER A 182 10.87 0.94 0.21
CA SER A 182 9.95 2.07 0.01
C SER A 182 8.54 1.71 0.46
N LYS A 183 7.95 2.58 1.29
CA LYS A 183 6.54 2.54 1.65
C LYS A 183 5.70 3.29 0.61
N LYS A 184 4.39 3.05 0.62
CA LYS A 184 3.42 3.74 -0.24
C LYS A 184 3.40 5.27 -0.06
N ASP A 185 3.76 5.75 1.13
CA ASP A 185 3.85 7.18 1.47
C ASP A 185 5.19 7.81 1.05
N GLY A 186 6.04 7.08 0.31
CA GLY A 186 7.35 7.54 -0.15
C GLY A 186 8.45 7.54 0.92
N LYS A 187 8.12 7.15 2.17
CA LYS A 187 9.10 7.00 3.25
C LYS A 187 9.85 5.68 3.12
N LEU A 188 11.07 5.65 3.65
CA LEU A 188 11.90 4.45 3.69
C LEU A 188 11.69 3.68 5.00
N ARG A 189 11.59 2.36 4.90
CA ARG A 189 11.50 1.45 6.06
C ARG A 189 12.78 0.61 6.18
N PRO A 190 13.49 0.69 7.32
CA PRO A 190 14.52 -0.28 7.70
C PRO A 190 14.03 -1.73 7.57
N CYS A 191 14.79 -2.57 6.89
CA CYS A 191 14.55 -4.01 6.76
C CYS A 191 15.83 -4.82 6.98
#